data_AF-A0A420YJW6-F1
#
_entry.id   AF-A0A420YJW6-F1
#
_cell.length_a   1.000
_cell.length_b   1.000
_cell.length_c   1.000
_cell.angle_alpha   90.00
_cell.angle_beta   90.00
_cell.angle_gamma   90.00
#
_symmetry.space_group_name_H-M   'P 1'
#
loop_
_entity.id
_entity.type
_entity.pdbx_description
1 polymer ?
#
loop_
_entity_poly.entity_id
_entity_poly.type
_entity_poly.pdbx_seq_one_letter_code
_entity_poly.pdbx_strand_id
1 'polypeptide(L)'
;MACDRDDKYDALVEEFSNNNKVQILRNGHLVSRASDYIIYSVEAASIGRVVAQYGPSTKLGAIVGGQTSCKDPEIKAFEEHLPPDVDIVSCHSLHGPNVDPRGQPLVLIKHRASDASFAKVETVLRCLHSKVVYLTAKEHDRITADTQAVTHAAFLSMGKAWHANKQFPWEGARYVGGIENVKINLMLRIYAQKWHVYAGLAILNPEAHRQINQFAKSTTELYYLMLEGRADELRERVYAAKEKVFGKENSPKWGDRPLLKDDVLDRFSLGKKPDSPLPNNHLSLLAMVDCWSALGIVPYDHMICSTPLFRLWLGVAEHLFRDRGLLDDCLRVGIEDHTFRRDDLQFTIAACGWAECVALRQFETWRQRFAVTQEFFEPRFKGAVEMGNEMIKAVLESEKK
;
A
#
# COMPACT_ATOMS: atom_id res chain seq x y z
N MET A 1 1.44 2.95 -30.70
CA MET A 1 2.91 3.12 -30.75
C MET A 1 3.45 2.98 -29.34
N ALA A 2 4.63 2.39 -29.16
CA ALA A 2 5.27 2.22 -27.86
C ALA A 2 6.80 2.31 -27.98
N CYS A 3 7.46 2.62 -26.87
CA CYS A 3 8.92 2.55 -26.73
C CYS A 3 9.26 2.22 -25.28
N ASP A 4 10.47 1.70 -25.05
CA ASP A 4 11.08 1.56 -23.73
C ASP A 4 12.53 2.09 -23.85
N ARG A 5 13.40 1.72 -22.92
CA ARG A 5 14.84 1.96 -22.98
C ARG A 5 15.44 1.43 -24.30
N ASP A 6 16.44 2.15 -24.80
CA ASP A 6 17.07 1.87 -26.09
C ASP A 6 17.65 0.43 -26.18
N ASP A 7 18.19 -0.08 -25.07
CA ASP A 7 18.77 -1.42 -24.98
C ASP A 7 17.74 -2.56 -25.10
N LYS A 8 16.45 -2.26 -24.94
CA LYS A 8 15.36 -3.23 -25.13
C LYS A 8 14.73 -3.18 -26.51
N TYR A 9 15.13 -2.24 -27.37
CA TYR A 9 14.43 -1.98 -28.62
C TYR A 9 14.34 -3.21 -29.52
N ASP A 10 15.46 -3.88 -29.78
CA ASP A 10 15.50 -5.02 -30.71
C ASP A 10 14.65 -6.19 -30.19
N ALA A 11 14.73 -6.47 -28.88
CA ALA A 11 13.93 -7.50 -28.23
C ALA A 11 12.42 -7.20 -28.29
N LEU A 12 12.01 -5.93 -28.11
CA LEU A 12 10.61 -5.53 -28.20
C LEU A 12 10.08 -5.60 -29.64
N VAL A 13 10.91 -5.23 -30.63
CA VAL A 13 10.53 -5.37 -32.05
C VAL A 13 10.28 -6.84 -32.38
N GLU A 14 11.12 -7.75 -31.89
CA GLU A 14 10.92 -9.19 -32.06
C GLU A 14 9.66 -9.69 -31.34
N GLU A 15 9.48 -9.33 -30.06
CA GLU A 15 8.32 -9.72 -29.23
C GLU A 15 6.99 -9.32 -29.88
N PHE A 16 6.92 -8.10 -30.44
CA PHE A 16 5.70 -7.57 -31.05
C PHE A 16 5.63 -7.74 -32.57
N SER A 17 6.54 -8.49 -33.18
CA SER A 17 6.62 -8.69 -34.65
C SER A 17 5.32 -9.23 -35.27
N ASN A 18 4.59 -10.08 -34.53
CA ASN A 18 3.31 -10.66 -34.97
C ASN A 18 2.09 -9.79 -34.61
N ASN A 19 2.27 -8.63 -33.98
CA ASN A 19 1.19 -7.75 -33.54
C ASN A 19 1.11 -6.48 -34.39
N ASN A 20 0.26 -6.49 -35.41
CA ASN A 20 0.07 -5.35 -36.30
C ASN A 20 -0.59 -4.12 -35.64
N LYS A 21 -1.05 -4.22 -34.40
CA LYS A 21 -1.63 -3.09 -33.64
C LYS A 21 -0.59 -2.33 -32.82
N VAL A 22 0.59 -2.91 -32.62
CA VAL A 22 1.66 -2.35 -31.79
C VAL A 22 2.87 -2.05 -32.66
N GLN A 23 3.15 -0.77 -32.83
CA GLN A 23 4.38 -0.30 -33.47
C GLN A 23 5.39 0.11 -32.41
N ILE A 24 6.53 -0.57 -32.37
CA ILE A 24 7.67 -0.23 -31.51
C ILE A 24 8.52 0.84 -32.19
N LEU A 25 8.81 1.92 -31.46
CA LEU A 25 9.65 3.03 -31.90
C LEU A 25 10.89 3.11 -31.02
N ARG A 26 11.98 3.69 -31.56
CA ARG A 26 13.29 3.70 -30.90
C ARG A 26 13.29 4.45 -29.57
N ASN A 27 12.51 5.52 -29.43
CA ASN A 27 12.49 6.34 -28.21
C ASN A 27 11.20 7.16 -28.07
N GLY A 28 11.07 7.83 -26.93
CA GLY A 28 9.91 8.63 -26.56
C GLY A 28 9.69 9.86 -27.43
N HIS A 29 10.73 10.41 -28.10
CA HIS A 29 10.54 11.53 -29.03
C HIS A 29 9.70 11.14 -30.25
N LEU A 30 9.89 9.91 -30.74
CA LEU A 30 9.15 9.39 -31.89
C LEU A 30 7.70 9.06 -31.53
N VAL A 31 7.48 8.52 -30.33
CA VAL A 31 6.12 8.27 -29.82
C VAL A 31 5.38 9.59 -29.59
N SER A 32 6.01 10.55 -28.92
CA SER A 32 5.36 11.80 -28.48
C SER A 32 4.94 12.70 -29.65
N ARG A 33 5.74 12.75 -30.73
CA ARG A 33 5.42 13.58 -31.91
C ARG A 33 4.29 13.03 -32.78
N ALA A 34 4.02 11.73 -32.68
CA ALA A 34 3.09 11.02 -33.57
C ALA A 34 1.75 10.69 -32.89
N SER A 35 1.66 10.83 -31.57
CA SER A 35 0.51 10.37 -30.77
C SER A 35 -0.42 11.52 -30.39
N ASP A 36 -1.73 11.27 -30.43
CA ASP A 36 -2.74 12.21 -29.94
C ASP A 36 -3.03 12.05 -28.43
N TYR A 37 -2.75 10.87 -27.89
CA TYR A 37 -2.80 10.58 -26.46
C TYR A 37 -1.59 9.72 -26.05
N ILE A 38 -0.84 10.18 -25.06
CA ILE A 38 0.42 9.59 -24.61
C ILE A 38 0.30 9.24 -23.13
N ILE A 39 0.66 8.01 -22.77
CA ILE A 39 0.72 7.55 -21.39
C ILE A 39 2.16 7.21 -21.00
N TYR A 40 2.69 7.90 -20.00
CA TYR A 40 3.96 7.56 -19.36
C TYR A 40 3.74 6.44 -18.33
N SER A 41 4.18 5.23 -18.68
CA SER A 41 4.13 4.04 -17.80
C SER A 41 5.53 3.68 -17.29
N VAL A 42 6.16 4.61 -16.58
CA VAL A 42 7.50 4.44 -16.00
C VAL A 42 7.44 4.42 -14.46
N GLU A 43 8.53 4.02 -13.83
CA GLU A 43 8.66 4.13 -12.37
C GLU A 43 8.48 5.57 -11.91
N ALA A 44 7.78 5.79 -10.79
CA ALA A 44 7.52 7.12 -10.26
C ALA A 44 8.81 7.92 -9.98
N ALA A 45 9.91 7.26 -9.62
CA ALA A 45 11.21 7.91 -9.45
C ALA A 45 11.86 8.37 -10.77
N SER A 46 11.47 7.77 -11.89
CA SER A 46 11.99 8.10 -13.22
C SER A 46 11.13 9.12 -13.98
N ILE A 47 9.90 9.38 -13.54
CA ILE A 47 8.93 10.20 -14.30
C ILE A 47 9.50 11.58 -14.64
N GLY A 48 10.08 12.29 -13.68
CA GLY A 48 10.67 13.62 -13.90
C GLY A 48 11.70 13.63 -15.02
N ARG A 49 12.69 12.74 -14.94
CA ARG A 49 13.76 12.63 -15.96
C ARG A 49 13.21 12.26 -17.34
N VAL A 50 12.25 11.33 -17.40
CA VAL A 50 11.71 10.83 -18.67
C VAL A 50 10.82 11.89 -19.34
N VAL A 51 10.01 12.61 -18.57
CA VAL A 51 9.20 13.71 -19.09
C VAL A 51 10.10 14.90 -19.49
N ALA A 52 11.13 15.23 -18.72
CA ALA A 52 12.11 16.25 -19.11
C ALA A 52 12.75 15.94 -20.47
N GLN A 53 13.05 14.67 -20.73
CA GLN A 53 13.66 14.24 -21.97
C GLN A 53 12.68 14.24 -23.15
N TYR A 54 11.49 13.65 -22.99
CA TYR A 54 10.58 13.37 -24.12
C TYR A 54 9.37 14.29 -24.20
N GLY A 55 8.94 14.87 -23.08
CA GLY A 55 7.79 15.77 -22.95
C GLY A 55 7.81 16.94 -23.94
N PRO A 56 8.95 17.64 -24.15
CA PRO A 56 9.03 18.73 -25.13
C PRO A 56 8.78 18.33 -26.58
N SER A 57 8.82 17.03 -26.92
CA SER A 57 8.51 16.53 -28.27
C SER A 57 7.04 16.21 -28.49
N THR A 58 6.19 16.51 -27.51
CA THR A 58 4.74 16.25 -27.60
C THR A 58 4.11 17.08 -28.71
N LYS A 59 3.27 16.44 -29.52
CA LYS A 59 2.51 17.08 -30.60
C LYS A 59 1.56 18.16 -30.04
N LEU A 60 1.43 19.27 -30.77
CA LEU A 60 0.46 20.34 -30.51
C LEU A 60 -0.95 19.79 -30.27
N GLY A 61 -1.58 20.19 -29.15
CA GLY A 61 -2.94 19.80 -28.80
C GLY A 61 -3.12 18.32 -28.45
N ALA A 62 -2.04 17.57 -28.27
CA ALA A 62 -2.11 16.20 -27.77
C ALA A 62 -2.48 16.18 -26.27
N ILE A 63 -2.85 14.99 -25.81
CA ILE A 63 -3.17 14.71 -24.41
C ILE A 63 -2.03 13.88 -23.82
N VAL A 64 -1.55 14.25 -22.65
CA VAL A 64 -0.53 13.51 -21.90
C VAL A 64 -1.08 13.08 -20.55
N GLY A 65 -0.82 11.83 -20.20
CA GLY A 65 -1.09 11.30 -18.87
C GLY A 65 0.06 10.43 -18.40
N GLY A 66 0.04 10.09 -17.11
CA GLY A 66 0.86 9.04 -16.56
C GLY A 66 0.02 8.03 -15.80
N GLN A 67 0.57 6.82 -15.63
CA GLN A 67 -0.04 5.74 -14.85
C GLN A 67 0.76 5.45 -13.57
N THR A 68 1.59 6.40 -13.12
CA THR A 68 2.41 6.17 -11.92
C THR A 68 1.52 6.06 -10.67
N SER A 69 2.02 5.41 -9.61
CA SER A 69 1.25 5.26 -8.38
C SER A 69 1.24 6.50 -7.46
N CYS A 70 1.95 7.57 -7.83
CA CYS A 70 2.01 8.84 -7.09
C CYS A 70 1.84 10.00 -8.06
N LYS A 71 0.83 10.84 -7.86
CA LYS A 71 0.47 11.88 -8.80
C LYS A 71 1.25 13.17 -8.57
N ASP A 72 1.65 13.50 -7.35
CA ASP A 72 2.44 14.71 -7.06
C ASP A 72 3.73 14.82 -7.91
N PRO A 73 4.65 13.83 -7.94
CA PRO A 73 5.84 13.92 -8.79
C PRO A 73 5.53 13.89 -10.29
N GLU A 74 4.47 13.17 -10.68
CA GLU A 74 4.03 13.06 -12.07
C GLU A 74 3.49 14.39 -12.60
N ILE A 75 2.58 15.02 -11.84
CA ILE A 75 2.00 16.31 -12.17
C ILE A 75 3.06 17.40 -12.19
N LYS A 76 3.98 17.44 -11.21
CA LYS A 76 5.10 18.40 -11.22
C LYS A 76 5.97 18.27 -12.47
N ALA A 77 6.32 17.04 -12.84
CA ALA A 77 7.08 16.78 -14.06
C ALA A 77 6.34 17.26 -15.32
N PHE A 78 5.02 17.04 -15.37
CA PHE A 78 4.19 17.49 -16.47
C PHE A 78 4.06 19.03 -16.53
N GLU A 79 3.86 19.69 -15.40
CA GLU A 79 3.81 21.15 -15.32
C GLU A 79 5.12 21.81 -15.73
N GLU A 80 6.25 21.21 -15.36
CA GLU A 80 7.59 21.78 -15.61
C GLU A 80 8.06 21.58 -17.06
N HIS A 81 7.73 20.44 -17.68
CA HIS A 81 8.38 20.03 -18.93
C HIS A 81 7.44 19.86 -20.12
N LEU A 82 6.11 19.84 -19.93
CA LEU A 82 5.18 19.78 -21.06
C LEU A 82 4.88 21.17 -21.61
N PRO A 83 4.77 21.31 -22.95
CA PRO A 83 4.33 22.54 -23.59
C PRO A 83 2.95 23.02 -23.05
N PRO A 84 2.69 24.34 -23.01
CA PRO A 84 1.44 24.89 -22.47
C PRO A 84 0.20 24.57 -23.30
N ASP A 85 0.40 24.19 -24.56
CA ASP A 85 -0.59 23.80 -25.57
C ASP A 85 -0.97 22.30 -25.52
N VAL A 86 -0.53 21.60 -24.48
CA VAL A 86 -0.81 20.18 -24.23
C VAL A 86 -1.74 20.02 -23.04
N ASP A 87 -2.76 19.19 -23.23
CA ASP A 87 -3.73 18.81 -22.19
C ASP A 87 -3.17 17.68 -21.31
N ILE A 88 -3.39 17.76 -20.00
CA ILE A 88 -2.92 16.80 -18.99
C ILE A 88 -4.11 16.06 -18.39
N VAL A 89 -4.23 14.77 -18.71
CA VAL A 89 -5.22 13.85 -18.15
C VAL A 89 -4.51 12.55 -17.76
N SER A 90 -4.31 12.36 -16.46
CA SER A 90 -3.66 11.17 -15.91
C SER A 90 -4.67 10.11 -15.51
N CYS A 91 -4.17 8.89 -15.34
CA CYS A 91 -4.95 7.81 -14.75
C CYS A 91 -4.13 7.01 -13.74
N HIS A 92 -4.80 6.15 -12.98
CA HIS A 92 -4.12 5.13 -12.19
C HIS A 92 -5.07 3.94 -12.03
N SER A 93 -4.66 2.80 -12.57
CA SER A 93 -5.39 1.54 -12.37
C SER A 93 -4.99 0.94 -11.03
N LEU A 94 -5.94 0.75 -10.11
CA LEU A 94 -5.66 0.29 -8.74
C LEU A 94 -5.55 -1.24 -8.63
N HIS A 95 -4.86 -1.86 -9.59
CA HIS A 95 -4.57 -3.28 -9.62
C HIS A 95 -3.19 -3.58 -10.24
N GLY A 96 -2.65 -4.76 -9.95
CA GLY A 96 -1.40 -5.23 -10.55
C GLY A 96 -1.55 -5.61 -12.03
N PRO A 97 -0.44 -5.72 -12.78
CA PRO A 97 -0.46 -5.95 -14.24
C PRO A 97 -1.11 -7.28 -14.66
N ASN A 98 -1.14 -8.28 -13.77
CA ASN A 98 -1.69 -9.61 -14.06
C ASN A 98 -3.17 -9.75 -13.69
N VAL A 99 -3.88 -8.66 -13.42
CA VAL A 99 -5.29 -8.65 -12.99
C VAL A 99 -6.17 -8.12 -14.13
N ASP A 100 -7.28 -8.80 -14.42
CA ASP A 100 -8.28 -8.32 -15.39
C ASP A 100 -8.86 -6.98 -14.89
N PRO A 101 -8.77 -5.90 -15.71
CA PRO A 101 -9.25 -4.58 -15.32
C PRO A 101 -10.78 -4.48 -15.15
N ARG A 102 -11.55 -5.46 -15.61
CA ARG A 102 -13.02 -5.45 -15.50
C ARG A 102 -13.49 -5.30 -14.06
N GLY A 103 -14.31 -4.28 -13.84
CA GLY A 103 -14.85 -3.96 -12.52
C GLY A 103 -13.82 -3.47 -11.49
N GLN A 104 -12.53 -3.42 -11.85
CA GLN A 104 -11.49 -2.86 -10.99
C GLN A 104 -11.57 -1.33 -11.00
N PRO A 105 -11.21 -0.65 -9.90
CA PRO A 105 -11.17 0.81 -9.87
C PRO A 105 -10.11 1.38 -10.83
N LEU A 106 -10.52 2.34 -11.66
CA LEU A 106 -9.64 3.15 -12.49
C LEU A 106 -9.83 4.62 -12.13
N VAL A 107 -8.80 5.24 -11.56
CA VAL A 107 -8.83 6.67 -11.25
C VAL A 107 -8.53 7.45 -12.51
N LEU A 108 -9.36 8.46 -12.82
CA LEU A 108 -9.11 9.47 -13.86
C LEU A 108 -8.93 10.84 -13.21
N ILE A 109 -7.90 11.56 -13.67
CA ILE A 109 -7.47 12.84 -13.09
C ILE A 109 -7.38 13.87 -14.20
N LYS A 110 -8.35 14.79 -14.21
CA LYS A 110 -8.33 15.97 -15.08
C LYS A 110 -7.50 17.06 -14.39
N HIS A 111 -6.26 17.28 -14.82
CA HIS A 111 -5.36 18.27 -14.20
C HIS A 111 -5.40 19.62 -14.91
N ARG A 112 -4.93 19.66 -16.16
CA ARG A 112 -4.89 20.85 -17.03
C ARG A 112 -5.40 20.44 -18.40
N ALA A 113 -6.71 20.34 -18.57
CA ALA A 113 -7.29 19.86 -19.82
C ALA A 113 -8.67 20.44 -20.09
N SER A 114 -9.05 20.49 -21.37
CA SER A 114 -10.42 20.77 -21.79
C SER A 114 -11.38 19.60 -21.44
N ASP A 115 -12.68 19.87 -21.36
CA ASP A 115 -13.70 18.81 -21.20
C ASP A 115 -13.70 17.84 -22.39
N ALA A 116 -13.44 18.35 -23.60
CA ALA A 116 -13.36 17.53 -24.80
C ALA A 116 -12.21 16.53 -24.73
N SER A 117 -11.03 16.95 -24.27
CA SER A 117 -9.89 16.04 -24.08
C SER A 117 -10.13 15.03 -22.97
N PHE A 118 -10.75 15.46 -21.87
CA PHE A 118 -11.12 14.54 -20.79
C PHE A 118 -12.09 13.45 -21.27
N ALA A 119 -13.15 13.83 -22.00
CA ALA A 119 -14.11 12.90 -22.58
C ALA A 119 -13.47 11.94 -23.60
N LYS A 120 -12.48 12.40 -24.38
CA LYS A 120 -11.70 11.53 -25.28
C LYS A 120 -10.95 10.46 -24.48
N VAL A 121 -10.26 10.84 -23.41
CA VAL A 121 -9.52 9.88 -22.57
C VAL A 121 -10.45 8.88 -21.91
N GLU A 122 -11.58 9.34 -21.35
CA GLU A 122 -12.60 8.47 -20.77
C GLU A 122 -13.13 7.46 -21.81
N THR A 123 -13.39 7.93 -23.04
CA THR A 123 -13.84 7.07 -24.15
C THR A 123 -12.81 6.01 -24.52
N VAL A 124 -11.53 6.39 -24.60
CA VAL A 124 -10.43 5.45 -24.90
C VAL A 124 -10.30 4.39 -23.80
N LEU A 125 -10.34 4.79 -22.53
CA LEU A 125 -10.15 3.90 -21.40
C LEU A 125 -11.37 3.04 -21.06
N ARG A 126 -12.55 3.36 -21.61
CA ARG A 126 -13.78 2.56 -21.45
C ARG A 126 -13.63 1.11 -21.90
N CYS A 127 -12.72 0.82 -22.84
CA CYS A 127 -12.43 -0.55 -23.29
C CYS A 127 -11.90 -1.46 -22.18
N LEU A 128 -11.40 -0.89 -21.08
CA LEU A 128 -10.94 -1.64 -19.90
C LEU A 128 -12.09 -2.18 -19.06
N HIS A 129 -13.31 -1.64 -19.25
CA HIS A 129 -14.50 -1.98 -18.46
C HIS A 129 -14.27 -1.86 -16.94
N SER A 130 -13.38 -0.95 -16.54
CA SER A 130 -13.08 -0.61 -15.16
C SER A 130 -14.18 0.26 -14.56
N LYS A 131 -14.28 0.25 -13.23
CA LYS A 131 -15.12 1.19 -12.48
C LYS A 131 -14.38 2.52 -12.37
N VAL A 132 -14.78 3.51 -13.15
CA VAL A 132 -14.13 4.83 -13.17
C VAL A 132 -14.39 5.58 -11.86
N VAL A 133 -13.34 6.19 -11.32
CA VAL A 133 -13.37 7.08 -10.16
C VAL A 133 -12.71 8.39 -10.54
N TYR A 134 -13.36 9.51 -10.25
CA TYR A 134 -12.85 10.84 -10.56
C TYR A 134 -12.23 11.46 -9.33
N LEU A 135 -10.95 11.82 -9.40
CA LEU A 135 -10.21 12.45 -8.31
C LEU A 135 -9.28 13.54 -8.86
N THR A 136 -9.00 14.55 -8.03
CA THR A 136 -7.83 15.40 -8.23
C THR A 136 -6.54 14.64 -7.88
N ALA A 137 -5.39 15.12 -8.38
CA ALA A 137 -4.09 14.54 -8.04
C ALA A 137 -3.83 14.52 -6.51
N LYS A 138 -4.26 15.59 -5.82
CA LYS A 138 -4.13 15.71 -4.37
C LYS A 138 -5.02 14.73 -3.62
N GLU A 139 -6.28 14.59 -4.02
CA GLU A 139 -7.18 13.61 -3.42
C GLU A 139 -6.70 12.18 -3.63
N HIS A 140 -6.23 11.87 -4.84
CA HIS A 140 -5.63 10.57 -5.14
C HIS A 140 -4.46 10.26 -4.20
N ASP A 141 -3.50 11.18 -4.07
CA ASP A 141 -2.31 10.93 -3.24
C ASP A 141 -2.66 10.82 -1.76
N ARG A 142 -3.63 11.61 -1.28
CA ARG A 142 -4.17 11.47 0.08
C ARG A 142 -4.81 10.10 0.31
N ILE A 143 -5.74 9.70 -0.56
CA ILE A 143 -6.47 8.44 -0.45
C ILE A 143 -5.53 7.23 -0.54
N THR A 144 -4.55 7.26 -1.45
CA THR A 144 -3.57 6.19 -1.57
C THR A 144 -2.65 6.12 -0.36
N ALA A 145 -2.25 7.25 0.22
CA ALA A 145 -1.52 7.26 1.48
C ALA A 145 -2.36 6.66 2.62
N ASP A 146 -3.60 7.14 2.81
CA ASP A 146 -4.50 6.71 3.88
C ASP A 146 -4.81 5.19 3.84
N THR A 147 -4.84 4.60 2.65
CA THR A 147 -5.13 3.18 2.45
C THR A 147 -3.89 2.27 2.45
N GLN A 148 -2.70 2.80 2.19
CA GLN A 148 -1.51 1.97 1.94
C GLN A 148 -0.29 2.30 2.80
N ALA A 149 -0.06 3.56 3.16
CA ALA A 149 1.20 3.99 3.77
C ALA A 149 1.47 3.32 5.12
N VAL A 150 0.51 3.43 6.06
CA VAL A 150 0.62 2.83 7.40
C VAL A 150 0.61 1.29 7.32
N THR A 151 -0.25 0.74 6.47
CA THR A 151 -0.34 -0.70 6.21
C THR A 151 1.02 -1.27 5.76
N HIS A 152 1.65 -0.66 4.74
CA HIS A 152 2.96 -1.08 4.26
C HIS A 152 4.04 -0.89 5.32
N ALA A 153 4.05 0.26 6.02
CA ALA A 153 5.02 0.52 7.08
C ALA A 153 4.96 -0.53 8.20
N ALA A 154 3.76 -0.95 8.61
CA ALA A 154 3.57 -2.00 9.60
C ALA A 154 4.18 -3.33 9.13
N PHE A 155 3.83 -3.83 7.95
CA PHE A 155 4.34 -5.13 7.47
C PHE A 155 5.84 -5.13 7.14
N LEU A 156 6.36 -4.03 6.59
CA LEU A 156 7.79 -3.85 6.41
C LEU A 156 8.52 -3.83 7.76
N SER A 157 7.92 -3.25 8.80
CA SER A 157 8.49 -3.25 10.14
C SER A 157 8.48 -4.66 10.76
N MET A 158 7.40 -5.43 10.58
CA MET A 158 7.33 -6.84 11.02
C MET A 158 8.43 -7.69 10.37
N GLY A 159 8.58 -7.61 9.04
CA GLY A 159 9.61 -8.37 8.32
C GLY A 159 11.01 -8.02 8.77
N LYS A 160 11.33 -6.73 8.95
CA LYS A 160 12.62 -6.30 9.51
C LYS A 160 12.84 -6.84 10.92
N ALA A 161 11.83 -6.82 11.78
CA ALA A 161 11.94 -7.28 13.16
C ALA A 161 12.23 -8.79 13.25
N TRP A 162 11.49 -9.59 12.48
CA TRP A 162 11.70 -11.03 12.40
C TRP A 162 13.05 -11.40 11.78
N HIS A 163 13.49 -10.68 10.74
CA HIS A 163 14.83 -10.81 10.19
C HIS A 163 15.92 -10.47 11.21
N ALA A 164 15.77 -9.37 11.97
CA ALA A 164 16.75 -8.98 13.00
C ALA A 164 16.86 -10.03 14.11
N ASN A 165 15.75 -10.69 14.46
CA ASN A 165 15.73 -11.80 15.40
C ASN A 165 16.09 -13.16 14.76
N LYS A 166 16.38 -13.21 13.45
CA LYS A 166 16.70 -14.42 12.69
C LYS A 166 15.67 -15.55 12.88
N GLN A 167 14.39 -15.18 12.88
CA GLN A 167 13.30 -16.11 13.14
C GLN A 167 12.30 -16.14 11.99
N PHE A 168 11.75 -17.33 11.74
CA PHE A 168 10.55 -17.51 10.95
C PHE A 168 9.37 -17.63 11.93
N PRO A 169 8.48 -16.63 12.04
CA PRO A 169 7.48 -16.56 13.10
C PRO A 169 6.55 -17.79 13.15
N TRP A 170 6.25 -18.39 11.99
CA TRP A 170 5.42 -19.61 11.86
C TRP A 170 6.11 -20.92 12.27
N GLU A 171 7.42 -20.92 12.55
CA GLU A 171 8.13 -22.12 13.02
C GLU A 171 8.07 -22.28 14.55
N GLY A 172 7.76 -21.20 15.26
CA GLY A 172 7.57 -21.20 16.71
C GLY A 172 6.11 -21.26 17.10
N ALA A 173 5.85 -21.41 18.41
CA ALA A 173 4.49 -21.36 18.96
C ALA A 173 3.90 -19.94 19.06
N ARG A 174 4.73 -18.90 18.89
CA ARG A 174 4.38 -17.49 19.19
C ARG A 174 3.45 -16.83 18.17
N TYR A 175 3.53 -17.22 16.91
CA TYR A 175 2.79 -16.56 15.83
C TYR A 175 1.96 -17.57 15.03
N VAL A 176 1.02 -18.24 15.72
CA VAL A 176 0.17 -19.26 15.10
C VAL A 176 -1.29 -19.00 15.43
N GLY A 177 -2.12 -18.94 14.37
CA GLY A 177 -3.58 -18.77 14.48
C GLY A 177 -4.09 -17.34 14.28
N GLY A 178 -5.35 -17.23 13.85
CA GLY A 178 -6.11 -15.98 13.76
C GLY A 178 -5.37 -14.81 13.10
N ILE A 179 -5.25 -13.71 13.85
CA ILE A 179 -4.62 -12.45 13.43
C ILE A 179 -3.17 -12.63 12.96
N GLU A 180 -2.42 -13.55 13.56
CA GLU A 180 -0.99 -13.74 13.25
C GLU A 180 -0.78 -14.33 11.85
N ASN A 181 -1.67 -15.21 11.42
CA ASN A 181 -1.63 -15.77 10.08
C ASN A 181 -1.84 -14.70 9.01
N VAL A 182 -2.76 -13.77 9.25
CA VAL A 182 -2.99 -12.63 8.35
C VAL A 182 -1.72 -11.77 8.26
N LYS A 183 -1.08 -11.47 9.40
CA LYS A 183 0.17 -10.69 9.44
C LYS A 183 1.29 -11.34 8.63
N ILE A 184 1.51 -12.63 8.84
CA ILE A 184 2.56 -13.39 8.15
C ILE A 184 2.32 -13.39 6.64
N ASN A 185 1.12 -13.74 6.21
CA ASN A 185 0.79 -13.81 4.78
C ASN A 185 0.93 -12.45 4.09
N LEU A 186 0.46 -11.38 4.72
CA LEU A 186 0.57 -10.02 4.18
C LEU A 186 2.03 -9.53 4.13
N MET A 187 2.81 -9.81 5.17
CA MET A 187 4.24 -9.51 5.19
C MET A 187 4.98 -10.23 4.06
N LEU A 188 4.80 -11.55 3.92
CA LEU A 188 5.45 -12.33 2.87
C LEU A 188 5.04 -11.88 1.48
N ARG A 189 3.76 -11.53 1.28
CA ARG A 189 3.28 -10.96 0.03
C ARG A 189 3.99 -9.65 -0.31
N ILE A 190 4.23 -8.78 0.67
CA ILE A 190 4.94 -7.51 0.45
C ILE A 190 6.39 -7.76 0.03
N TYR A 191 7.10 -8.61 0.77
CA TYR A 191 8.50 -8.94 0.47
C TYR A 191 8.68 -9.79 -0.79
N ALA A 192 7.64 -10.47 -1.29
CA ALA A 192 7.68 -11.16 -2.58
C ALA A 192 7.58 -10.21 -3.80
N GLN A 193 7.36 -8.91 -3.59
CA GLN A 193 7.28 -7.91 -4.65
C GLN A 193 8.54 -7.06 -4.74
N LYS A 194 8.63 -6.23 -5.79
CA LYS A 194 9.78 -5.34 -6.00
C LYS A 194 9.77 -4.15 -5.04
N TRP A 195 10.92 -3.88 -4.41
CA TRP A 195 11.09 -2.83 -3.39
C TRP A 195 10.64 -1.43 -3.86
N HIS A 196 10.87 -1.11 -5.14
CA HIS A 196 10.63 0.24 -5.70
C HIS A 196 9.13 0.60 -5.74
N VAL A 197 8.23 -0.39 -5.72
CA VAL A 197 6.79 -0.16 -5.64
C VAL A 197 6.43 0.48 -4.30
N TYR A 198 6.96 -0.06 -3.20
CA TYR A 198 6.71 0.47 -1.85
C TYR A 198 7.50 1.74 -1.58
N ALA A 199 8.76 1.79 -2.03
CA ALA A 199 9.60 2.98 -1.88
C ALA A 199 9.02 4.18 -2.62
N GLY A 200 8.51 3.98 -3.85
CA GLY A 200 7.90 5.03 -4.66
C GLY A 200 6.75 5.71 -3.92
N LEU A 201 5.81 4.93 -3.40
CA LEU A 201 4.71 5.47 -2.60
C LEU A 201 5.22 6.16 -1.33
N ALA A 202 6.04 5.47 -0.53
CA ALA A 202 6.48 5.97 0.77
C ALA A 202 7.30 7.26 0.65
N ILE A 203 8.22 7.36 -0.33
CA ILE A 203 9.20 8.44 -0.46
C ILE A 203 8.68 9.60 -1.33
N LEU A 204 7.83 9.35 -2.32
CA LEU A 204 7.40 10.40 -3.25
C LEU A 204 6.07 11.05 -2.86
N ASN A 205 5.21 10.36 -2.10
CA ASN A 205 3.93 10.90 -1.67
C ASN A 205 4.07 11.70 -0.35
N PRO A 206 3.82 13.03 -0.35
CA PRO A 206 3.95 13.85 0.86
C PRO A 206 3.00 13.45 2.00
N GLU A 207 1.80 12.94 1.68
CA GLU A 207 0.85 12.47 2.70
C GLU A 207 1.36 11.16 3.35
N ALA A 208 2.02 10.30 2.58
CA ALA A 208 2.66 9.10 3.11
C ALA A 208 3.81 9.43 4.07
N HIS A 209 4.59 10.49 3.81
CA HIS A 209 5.64 10.95 4.74
C HIS A 209 5.07 11.26 6.12
N ARG A 210 4.00 12.05 6.15
CA ARG A 210 3.33 12.44 7.39
C ARG A 210 2.83 11.20 8.16
N GLN A 211 2.23 10.26 7.44
CA GLN A 211 1.68 9.04 8.02
C GLN A 211 2.74 8.09 8.56
N ILE A 212 3.82 7.86 7.82
CA ILE A 212 4.89 6.94 8.24
C ILE A 212 5.65 7.52 9.44
N ASN A 213 5.91 8.84 9.46
CA ASN A 213 6.51 9.50 10.62
C ASN A 213 5.62 9.41 11.86
N GLN A 214 4.32 9.66 11.71
CA GLN A 214 3.39 9.53 12.83
C GLN A 214 3.25 8.07 13.27
N PHE A 215 3.26 7.11 12.35
CA PHE A 215 3.22 5.68 12.69
C PHE A 215 4.43 5.24 13.53
N ALA A 216 5.65 5.69 13.16
CA ALA A 216 6.84 5.44 13.96
C ALA A 216 6.74 6.07 15.35
N LYS A 217 6.22 7.30 15.44
CA LYS A 217 5.96 7.98 16.72
C LYS A 217 4.94 7.22 17.58
N SER A 218 3.79 6.85 17.01
CA SER A 218 2.74 6.07 17.67
C SER A 218 3.24 4.73 18.17
N THR A 219 4.02 4.00 17.35
CA THR A 219 4.65 2.73 17.74
C THR A 219 5.58 2.93 18.94
N THR A 220 6.44 3.96 18.87
CA THR A 220 7.43 4.26 19.91
C THR A 220 6.76 4.64 21.24
N GLU A 221 5.79 5.54 21.21
CA GLU A 221 5.13 6.03 22.42
C GLU A 221 4.28 4.94 23.08
N LEU A 222 3.56 4.11 22.31
CA LEU A 222 2.85 2.95 22.86
C LEU A 222 3.81 1.94 23.48
N TYR A 223 4.94 1.67 22.82
CA TYR A 223 5.96 0.77 23.36
C TYR A 223 6.60 1.32 24.66
N TYR A 224 6.80 2.63 24.78
CA TYR A 224 7.25 3.26 26.03
C TYR A 224 6.26 3.06 27.17
N LEU A 225 4.96 3.29 26.93
CA LEU A 225 3.93 3.06 27.96
C LEU A 225 3.90 1.60 28.41
N MET A 226 4.05 0.65 27.47
CA MET A 226 4.18 -0.77 27.75
C MET A 226 5.42 -1.08 28.59
N LEU A 227 6.57 -0.46 28.27
CA LEU A 227 7.84 -0.70 28.96
C LEU A 227 7.89 -0.10 30.37
N GLU A 228 7.27 1.08 30.55
CA GLU A 228 7.17 1.80 31.82
C GLU A 228 6.07 1.23 32.74
N GLY A 229 5.26 0.29 32.26
CA GLY A 229 4.16 -0.29 33.04
C GLY A 229 3.00 0.69 33.27
N ARG A 230 2.82 1.70 32.41
CA ARG A 230 1.80 2.75 32.56
C ARG A 230 0.45 2.31 32.00
N ALA A 231 -0.17 1.34 32.68
CA ALA A 231 -1.38 0.65 32.22
C ALA A 231 -2.57 1.59 31.98
N ASP A 232 -2.85 2.51 32.91
CA ASP A 232 -4.00 3.43 32.80
C ASP A 232 -3.86 4.38 31.59
N GLU A 233 -2.67 4.93 31.37
CA GLU A 233 -2.40 5.83 30.26
C GLU A 233 -2.40 5.12 28.91
N LEU A 234 -1.86 3.89 28.86
CA LEU A 234 -1.94 3.05 27.68
C LEU A 234 -3.40 2.77 27.31
N ARG A 235 -4.21 2.42 28.31
CA ARG A 235 -5.65 2.18 28.13
C ARG A 235 -6.37 3.43 27.63
N GLU A 236 -6.20 4.56 28.31
CA GLU A 236 -6.84 5.82 27.93
C GLU A 236 -6.53 6.19 26.48
N ARG A 237 -5.25 6.14 26.11
CA ARG A 237 -4.79 6.47 24.75
C ARG A 237 -5.40 5.56 23.68
N VAL A 238 -5.35 4.24 23.89
CA VAL A 238 -5.87 3.25 22.93
C VAL A 238 -7.39 3.35 22.80
N TYR A 239 -8.11 3.55 23.90
CA TYR A 239 -9.57 3.73 23.85
C TYR A 239 -9.99 5.07 23.24
N ALA A 240 -9.24 6.15 23.47
CA ALA A 240 -9.48 7.41 22.77
C ALA A 240 -9.27 7.26 21.25
N ALA A 241 -8.27 6.47 20.84
CA ALA A 241 -8.05 6.15 19.42
C ALA A 241 -9.19 5.29 18.85
N LYS A 242 -9.65 4.27 19.60
CA LYS A 242 -10.82 3.45 19.25
C LYS A 242 -12.03 4.33 18.92
N GLU A 243 -12.40 5.23 19.83
CA GLU A 243 -13.58 6.07 19.67
C GLU A 243 -13.49 7.01 18.47
N LYS A 244 -12.30 7.58 18.21
CA LYS A 244 -12.09 8.47 17.06
C LYS A 244 -12.18 7.74 15.73
N VAL A 245 -11.63 6.53 15.64
CA VAL A 245 -11.54 5.78 14.37
C VAL A 245 -12.82 4.98 14.10
N PHE A 246 -13.28 4.19 15.06
CA PHE A 246 -14.41 3.26 14.89
C PHE A 246 -15.73 3.81 15.43
N GLY A 247 -15.70 4.88 16.23
CA GLY A 247 -16.88 5.41 16.92
C GLY A 247 -17.06 4.81 18.31
N LYS A 248 -18.06 5.33 19.03
CA LYS A 248 -18.46 4.80 20.33
C LYS A 248 -19.30 3.54 20.13
N GLU A 249 -19.36 2.71 21.15
CA GLU A 249 -20.09 1.42 21.12
C GLU A 249 -21.58 1.58 20.77
N ASN A 250 -22.21 2.65 21.26
CA ASN A 250 -23.62 2.97 21.00
C ASN A 250 -23.83 3.80 19.72
N SER A 251 -22.75 4.20 19.04
CA SER A 251 -22.79 5.00 17.81
C SER A 251 -21.57 4.68 16.94
N PRO A 252 -21.47 3.44 16.43
CA PRO A 252 -20.35 3.05 15.58
C PRO A 252 -20.39 3.89 14.30
N LYS A 253 -19.22 4.35 13.85
CA LYS A 253 -19.13 5.11 12.59
C LYS A 253 -19.42 4.23 11.37
N TRP A 254 -19.35 2.91 11.53
CA TRP A 254 -19.62 1.92 10.49
C TRP A 254 -20.43 0.73 11.06
N GLY A 255 -21.76 0.87 11.06
CA GLY A 255 -22.68 -0.06 11.73
C GLY A 255 -23.14 -1.27 10.91
N ASP A 256 -23.08 -1.21 9.58
CA ASP A 256 -23.95 -2.06 8.76
C ASP A 256 -23.38 -3.41 8.31
N ARG A 257 -22.09 -3.70 8.52
CA ARG A 257 -21.46 -5.05 8.39
C ARG A 257 -19.99 -4.98 8.83
N PRO A 258 -19.51 -5.84 9.77
CA PRO A 258 -18.07 -5.99 9.97
C PRO A 258 -17.39 -6.44 8.66
N LEU A 259 -16.23 -5.88 8.35
CA LEU A 259 -15.52 -6.17 7.09
C LEU A 259 -15.08 -7.63 6.96
N LEU A 260 -14.95 -8.34 8.09
CA LEU A 260 -14.60 -9.75 8.15
C LEU A 260 -15.54 -10.50 9.08
N LYS A 261 -15.86 -11.74 8.70
CA LYS A 261 -16.47 -12.72 9.60
C LYS A 261 -15.37 -13.55 10.25
N ASP A 262 -15.51 -13.88 11.52
CA ASP A 262 -14.51 -14.60 12.32
C ASP A 262 -14.07 -15.92 11.65
N ASP A 263 -14.99 -16.61 10.98
CA ASP A 263 -14.76 -17.86 10.24
C ASP A 263 -13.72 -17.75 9.11
N VAL A 264 -13.42 -16.54 8.63
CA VAL A 264 -12.45 -16.29 7.54
C VAL A 264 -11.03 -16.22 8.09
N LEU A 265 -10.84 -15.69 9.30
CA LEU A 265 -9.51 -15.50 9.90
C LEU A 265 -8.84 -16.84 10.26
N ASP A 266 -9.63 -17.82 10.66
CA ASP A 266 -9.15 -19.12 11.12
C ASP A 266 -8.76 -20.09 9.99
N ARG A 267 -9.12 -19.81 8.73
CA ARG A 267 -8.94 -20.74 7.60
C ARG A 267 -7.52 -20.76 7.00
N PHE A 268 -6.65 -19.78 7.29
CA PHE A 268 -5.43 -19.54 6.52
C PHE A 268 -4.12 -19.71 7.30
N SER A 269 -3.94 -20.85 7.98
CA SER A 269 -2.75 -21.13 8.79
C SER A 269 -1.60 -21.80 8.00
N LEU A 270 -0.38 -21.27 8.13
CA LEU A 270 0.87 -21.89 7.62
C LEU A 270 1.37 -23.04 8.52
N GLY A 271 0.83 -23.20 9.73
CA GLY A 271 1.20 -24.23 10.71
C GLY A 271 -0.01 -24.93 11.35
N LYS A 272 0.24 -25.97 12.17
CA LYS A 272 -0.81 -26.64 12.95
C LYS A 272 -1.45 -25.65 13.92
N LYS A 273 -2.78 -25.54 13.93
CA LYS A 273 -3.53 -24.70 14.87
C LYS A 273 -3.25 -25.18 16.31
N PRO A 274 -2.70 -24.34 17.20
CA PRO A 274 -2.53 -24.70 18.60
C PRO A 274 -3.90 -24.72 19.30
N ASP A 275 -4.06 -25.61 20.28
CA ASP A 275 -5.30 -25.73 21.07
C ASP A 275 -5.60 -24.45 21.89
N SER A 276 -4.56 -23.67 22.22
CA SER A 276 -4.66 -22.33 22.80
C SER A 276 -3.60 -21.43 22.16
N PRO A 277 -3.97 -20.42 21.35
CA PRO A 277 -3.02 -19.45 20.82
C PRO A 277 -2.40 -18.63 21.97
N LEU A 278 -1.14 -18.23 21.81
CA LEU A 278 -0.46 -17.37 22.78
C LEU A 278 -1.03 -15.94 22.70
N PRO A 279 -1.41 -15.33 23.84
CA PRO A 279 -1.87 -13.94 23.87
C PRO A 279 -0.78 -12.99 23.36
N ASN A 280 -1.15 -11.99 22.56
CA ASN A 280 -0.24 -11.03 21.96
C ASN A 280 -0.79 -9.61 22.13
N ASN A 281 0.07 -8.64 22.46
CA ASN A 281 -0.32 -7.24 22.61
C ASN A 281 -0.72 -6.57 21.28
N HIS A 282 -0.33 -7.18 20.15
CA HIS A 282 -0.58 -6.69 18.81
C HIS A 282 -0.18 -5.21 18.60
N LEU A 283 1.00 -4.81 19.08
CA LEU A 283 1.54 -3.44 18.98
C LEU A 283 1.39 -2.83 17.57
N SER A 284 1.59 -3.64 16.53
CA SER A 284 1.37 -3.24 15.13
C SER A 284 -0.04 -2.72 14.82
N LEU A 285 -1.09 -3.36 15.35
CA LEU A 285 -2.49 -2.94 15.17
C LEU A 285 -2.80 -1.73 16.05
N LEU A 286 -2.32 -1.74 17.31
CA LEU A 286 -2.49 -0.61 18.23
C LEU A 286 -1.86 0.68 17.67
N ALA A 287 -0.62 0.59 17.18
CA ALA A 287 0.11 1.71 16.60
C ALA A 287 -0.54 2.25 15.32
N MET A 288 -1.13 1.37 14.51
CA MET A 288 -1.85 1.79 13.31
C MET A 288 -3.10 2.61 13.66
N VAL A 289 -3.94 2.11 14.58
CA VAL A 289 -5.16 2.82 14.99
C VAL A 289 -4.84 4.11 15.74
N ASP A 290 -3.79 4.12 16.58
CA ASP A 290 -3.28 5.34 17.21
C ASP A 290 -2.79 6.37 16.19
N CYS A 291 -2.07 5.92 15.15
CA CYS A 291 -1.62 6.79 14.06
C CYS A 291 -2.80 7.41 13.31
N TRP A 292 -3.80 6.62 12.93
CA TRP A 292 -5.01 7.13 12.28
C TRP A 292 -5.75 8.15 13.16
N SER A 293 -5.91 7.84 14.45
CA SER A 293 -6.49 8.74 15.45
C SER A 293 -5.73 10.07 15.54
N ALA A 294 -4.39 10.02 15.62
CA ALA A 294 -3.54 11.21 15.71
C ALA A 294 -3.61 12.10 14.47
N LEU A 295 -3.83 11.52 13.30
CA LEU A 295 -3.94 12.25 12.03
C LEU A 295 -5.37 12.63 11.64
N GLY A 296 -6.37 12.18 12.41
CA GLY A 296 -7.79 12.38 12.07
C GLY A 296 -8.20 11.61 10.81
N ILE A 297 -7.54 10.49 10.52
CA ILE A 297 -7.86 9.61 9.38
C ILE A 297 -8.95 8.65 9.82
N VAL A 298 -10.05 8.60 9.05
CA VAL A 298 -11.08 7.57 9.18
C VAL A 298 -10.94 6.64 7.96
N PRO A 299 -10.38 5.44 8.12
CA PRO A 299 -10.10 4.51 7.02
C PRO A 299 -11.30 4.22 6.11
N TYR A 300 -12.51 4.23 6.67
CA TYR A 300 -13.77 3.95 5.96
C TYR A 300 -14.16 5.02 4.92
N ASP A 301 -13.70 6.26 5.07
CA ASP A 301 -14.02 7.34 4.13
C ASP A 301 -13.36 7.14 2.76
N HIS A 302 -12.32 6.29 2.70
CA HIS A 302 -11.47 6.11 1.52
C HIS A 302 -11.63 4.73 0.87
N MET A 303 -12.73 4.04 1.16
CA MET A 303 -13.03 2.69 0.64
C MET A 303 -13.18 2.62 -0.89
N ILE A 304 -13.37 3.75 -1.56
CA ILE A 304 -13.48 3.81 -3.03
C ILE A 304 -12.20 3.35 -3.75
N CYS A 305 -11.04 3.51 -3.10
CA CYS A 305 -9.73 3.08 -3.61
C CYS A 305 -9.09 2.00 -2.74
N SER A 306 -9.84 1.38 -1.83
CA SER A 306 -9.32 0.32 -0.96
C SER A 306 -8.83 -0.87 -1.78
N THR A 307 -7.65 -1.37 -1.46
CA THR A 307 -7.17 -2.66 -1.97
C THR A 307 -7.75 -3.80 -1.13
N PRO A 308 -7.84 -5.04 -1.64
CA PRO A 308 -8.25 -6.19 -0.83
C PRO A 308 -7.39 -6.39 0.43
N LEU A 309 -6.09 -6.06 0.35
CA LEU A 309 -5.17 -6.11 1.48
C LEU A 309 -5.54 -5.12 2.57
N PHE A 310 -5.87 -3.89 2.18
CA PHE A 310 -6.31 -2.86 3.13
C PHE A 310 -7.61 -3.24 3.81
N ARG A 311 -8.60 -3.78 3.07
CA ARG A 311 -9.87 -4.22 3.65
C ARG A 311 -9.69 -5.34 4.67
N LEU A 312 -8.89 -6.35 4.32
CA LEU A 312 -8.55 -7.44 5.23
C LEU A 312 -7.86 -6.89 6.49
N TRP A 313 -6.89 -5.99 6.33
CA TRP A 313 -6.17 -5.45 7.47
C TRP A 313 -7.02 -4.53 8.35
N LEU A 314 -7.86 -3.68 7.74
CA LEU A 314 -8.83 -2.85 8.43
C LEU A 314 -9.86 -3.71 9.19
N GLY A 315 -10.33 -4.80 8.59
CA GLY A 315 -11.23 -5.74 9.25
C GLY A 315 -10.61 -6.43 10.45
N VAL A 316 -9.32 -6.79 10.39
CA VAL A 316 -8.59 -7.34 11.54
C VAL A 316 -8.46 -6.31 12.66
N ALA A 317 -8.15 -5.05 12.33
CA ALA A 317 -8.09 -3.97 13.31
C ALA A 317 -9.46 -3.70 13.92
N GLU A 318 -10.52 -3.69 13.11
CA GLU A 318 -11.90 -3.53 13.57
C GLU A 318 -12.28 -4.66 14.54
N HIS A 319 -11.99 -5.92 14.21
CA HIS A 319 -12.27 -7.07 15.06
C HIS A 319 -11.60 -6.91 16.45
N LEU A 320 -10.29 -6.60 16.46
CA LEU A 320 -9.54 -6.38 17.71
C LEU A 320 -10.12 -5.23 18.55
N PHE A 321 -10.47 -4.10 17.92
CA PHE A 321 -10.90 -2.91 18.64
C PHE A 321 -12.37 -2.93 19.05
N ARG A 322 -13.22 -3.72 18.39
CA ARG A 322 -14.63 -3.85 18.74
C ARG A 322 -14.86 -4.80 19.92
N ASP A 323 -14.05 -5.85 20.06
CA ASP A 323 -14.12 -6.74 21.22
C ASP A 323 -13.39 -6.12 22.42
N ARG A 324 -14.14 -5.71 23.44
CA ARG A 324 -13.59 -5.13 24.68
C ARG A 324 -12.71 -6.12 25.44
N GLY A 325 -13.09 -7.39 25.48
CA GLY A 325 -12.34 -8.42 26.22
C GLY A 325 -11.01 -8.69 25.55
N LEU A 326 -11.01 -8.83 24.22
CA LEU A 326 -9.79 -9.04 23.44
C LEU A 326 -8.86 -7.82 23.52
N LEU A 327 -9.40 -6.60 23.40
CA LEU A 327 -8.60 -5.37 23.50
C LEU A 327 -7.97 -5.22 24.88
N ASP A 328 -8.74 -5.46 25.95
CA ASP A 328 -8.25 -5.35 27.32
C ASP A 328 -7.16 -6.40 27.61
N ASP A 329 -7.31 -7.62 27.09
CA ASP A 329 -6.28 -8.65 27.20
C ASP A 329 -5.00 -8.26 26.44
N CYS A 330 -5.11 -7.66 25.25
CA CYS A 330 -3.95 -7.16 24.51
C CYS A 330 -3.17 -6.08 25.28
N LEU A 331 -3.89 -5.15 25.93
CA LEU A 331 -3.26 -4.11 26.75
C LEU A 331 -2.58 -4.70 27.99
N ARG A 332 -3.24 -5.65 28.66
CA ARG A 332 -2.70 -6.38 29.80
C ARG A 332 -1.43 -7.15 29.41
N VAL A 333 -1.46 -7.90 28.32
CA VAL A 333 -0.29 -8.62 27.77
C VAL A 333 0.85 -7.66 27.45
N GLY A 334 0.55 -6.48 26.89
CA GLY A 334 1.55 -5.44 26.63
C GLY A 334 2.27 -4.93 27.88
N ILE A 335 1.63 -5.00 29.06
CA ILE A 335 2.19 -4.55 30.33
C ILE A 335 2.86 -5.71 31.08
N GLU A 336 2.17 -6.84 31.23
CA GLU A 336 2.53 -7.94 32.13
C GLU A 336 3.36 -9.04 31.45
N ASP A 337 3.21 -9.22 30.13
CA ASP A 337 3.87 -10.30 29.40
C ASP A 337 5.13 -9.79 28.68
N HIS A 338 6.23 -10.51 28.87
CA HIS A 338 7.54 -10.17 28.30
C HIS A 338 7.92 -11.05 27.10
N THR A 339 7.08 -12.02 26.71
CA THR A 339 7.32 -13.01 25.65
C THR A 339 7.60 -12.36 24.30
N PHE A 340 6.85 -11.30 23.97
CA PHE A 340 6.98 -10.55 22.70
C PHE A 340 7.84 -9.29 22.81
N ARG A 341 8.32 -8.92 24.01
CA ARG A 341 9.00 -7.64 24.26
C ARG A 341 10.19 -7.38 23.34
N ARG A 342 10.98 -8.44 23.09
CA ARG A 342 12.12 -8.39 22.17
C ARG A 342 11.67 -8.15 20.72
N ASP A 343 10.56 -8.74 20.31
CA ASP A 343 10.00 -8.56 18.97
C ASP A 343 9.43 -7.15 18.82
N ASP A 344 8.73 -6.65 19.84
CA ASP A 344 8.18 -5.28 19.88
C ASP A 344 9.26 -4.21 19.83
N LEU A 345 10.40 -4.43 20.51
CA LEU A 345 11.56 -3.55 20.40
C LEU A 345 12.10 -3.51 18.96
N GLN A 346 12.29 -4.68 18.34
CA GLN A 346 12.80 -4.74 16.97
C GLN A 346 11.80 -4.16 15.97
N PHE A 347 10.50 -4.33 16.22
CA PHE A 347 9.43 -3.72 15.44
C PHE A 347 9.47 -2.19 15.53
N THR A 348 9.64 -1.65 16.74
CA THR A 348 9.77 -0.20 16.98
C THR A 348 11.00 0.38 16.28
N ILE A 349 12.16 -0.26 16.42
CA ILE A 349 13.40 0.13 15.73
C ILE A 349 13.21 0.09 14.21
N ALA A 350 12.53 -0.94 13.70
CA ALA A 350 12.26 -1.05 12.28
C ALA A 350 11.35 0.07 11.77
N ALA A 351 10.28 0.39 12.48
CA ALA A 351 9.35 1.45 12.15
C ALA A 351 10.06 2.81 12.07
N CYS A 352 10.90 3.14 13.06
CA CYS A 352 11.73 4.35 13.04
C CYS A 352 12.68 4.36 11.85
N GLY A 353 13.39 3.25 11.58
CA GLY A 353 14.32 3.20 10.47
C GLY A 353 13.66 3.32 9.09
N TRP A 354 12.41 2.88 8.92
CA TRP A 354 11.65 3.14 7.70
C TRP A 354 11.22 4.62 7.59
N ALA A 355 10.77 5.21 8.69
CA ALA A 355 10.43 6.64 8.75
C ALA A 355 11.62 7.54 8.42
N GLU A 356 12.81 7.24 8.95
CA GLU A 356 14.05 7.96 8.61
C GLU A 356 14.40 7.87 7.13
N CYS A 357 14.27 6.68 6.51
CA CYS A 357 14.51 6.51 5.08
C CYS A 357 13.57 7.39 4.24
N VAL A 358 12.31 7.49 4.67
CA VAL A 358 11.28 8.29 4.00
C VAL A 358 11.56 9.78 4.17
N ALA A 359 11.80 10.23 5.40
CA ALA A 359 12.07 11.63 5.73
C ALA A 359 13.29 12.17 4.96
N LEU A 360 14.35 11.36 4.84
CA LEU A 360 15.58 11.72 4.12
C LEU A 360 15.52 11.43 2.62
N ARG A 361 14.41 10.89 2.12
CA ARG A 361 14.20 10.49 0.71
C ARG A 361 15.29 9.56 0.16
N GLN A 362 15.81 8.67 1.00
CA GLN A 362 16.94 7.78 0.67
C GLN A 362 16.49 6.48 0.00
N PHE A 363 16.32 6.50 -1.31
CA PHE A 363 15.95 5.32 -2.11
C PHE A 363 16.94 4.15 -1.97
N GLU A 364 18.24 4.44 -1.96
CA GLU A 364 19.27 3.39 -1.90
C GLU A 364 19.29 2.71 -0.52
N THR A 365 19.21 3.48 0.56
CA THR A 365 19.09 2.93 1.91
C THR A 365 17.82 2.09 2.06
N TRP A 366 16.69 2.57 1.51
CA TRP A 366 15.46 1.78 1.47
C TRP A 366 15.65 0.46 0.73
N ARG A 367 16.26 0.50 -0.46
CA ARG A 367 16.55 -0.70 -1.29
C ARG A 367 17.36 -1.72 -0.51
N GLN A 368 18.47 -1.31 0.11
CA GLN A 368 19.33 -2.21 0.89
C GLN A 368 18.58 -2.81 2.08
N ARG A 369 17.83 -1.99 2.84
CA ARG A 369 17.04 -2.47 3.98
C ARG A 369 16.00 -3.50 3.58
N PHE A 370 15.35 -3.30 2.42
CA PHE A 370 14.36 -4.22 1.88
C PHE A 370 15.01 -5.50 1.37
N ALA A 371 16.05 -5.39 0.53
CA ALA A 371 16.69 -6.52 -0.15
C ALA A 371 17.28 -7.55 0.83
N VAL A 372 17.99 -7.10 1.86
CA VAL A 372 18.58 -8.02 2.86
C VAL A 372 17.50 -8.82 3.60
N THR A 373 16.36 -8.19 3.86
CA THR A 373 15.24 -8.88 4.51
C THR A 373 14.46 -9.75 3.53
N GLN A 374 14.35 -9.33 2.27
CA GLN A 374 13.77 -10.13 1.20
C GLN A 374 14.55 -11.44 1.00
N GLU A 375 15.89 -11.37 0.92
CA GLU A 375 16.78 -12.52 0.77
C GLU A 375 16.60 -13.54 1.90
N PHE A 376 16.43 -13.06 3.14
CA PHE A 376 16.16 -13.94 4.29
C PHE A 376 14.85 -14.74 4.15
N PHE A 377 13.80 -14.16 3.58
CA PHE A 377 12.50 -14.82 3.41
C PHE A 377 12.31 -15.52 2.07
N GLU A 378 13.22 -15.32 1.11
CA GLU A 378 13.12 -15.84 -0.25
C GLU A 378 12.82 -17.35 -0.33
N PRO A 379 13.45 -18.23 0.47
CA PRO A 379 13.16 -19.66 0.45
C PRO A 379 11.71 -20.03 0.79
N ARG A 380 10.95 -19.09 1.38
CA ARG A 380 9.60 -19.30 1.91
C ARG A 380 8.51 -18.60 1.09
N PHE A 381 8.87 -17.81 0.07
CA PHE A 381 7.88 -17.09 -0.74
C PHE A 381 6.96 -18.02 -1.52
N LYS A 382 7.45 -19.14 -2.06
CA LYS A 382 6.62 -20.02 -2.93
C LYS A 382 5.35 -20.50 -2.22
N GLY A 383 5.48 -21.06 -1.01
CA GLY A 383 4.32 -21.54 -0.23
C GLY A 383 3.43 -20.39 0.30
N ALA A 384 4.02 -19.24 0.61
CA ALA A 384 3.29 -18.09 1.12
C ALA A 384 2.47 -17.34 0.06
N VAL A 385 2.97 -17.30 -1.18
CA VAL A 385 2.27 -16.65 -2.31
C VAL A 385 1.03 -17.45 -2.70
N GLU A 386 1.12 -18.78 -2.72
CA GLU A 386 -0.02 -19.67 -2.99
C GLU A 386 -1.14 -19.44 -1.96
N MET A 387 -0.82 -19.55 -0.66
CA MET A 387 -1.78 -19.34 0.42
C MET A 387 -2.33 -17.91 0.48
N GLY A 388 -1.48 -16.90 0.29
CA GLY A 388 -1.91 -15.50 0.30
C GLY A 388 -2.89 -15.18 -0.82
N ASN A 389 -2.79 -15.84 -1.98
CA ASN A 389 -3.74 -15.70 -3.08
C ASN A 389 -5.08 -16.39 -2.77
N GLU A 390 -5.05 -17.57 -2.14
CA GLU A 390 -6.27 -18.24 -1.67
C GLU A 390 -7.04 -17.41 -0.63
N MET A 391 -6.32 -16.79 0.31
CA MET A 391 -6.91 -15.91 1.33
C MET A 391 -7.64 -14.72 0.70
N ILE A 392 -7.02 -14.02 -0.25
CA ILE A 392 -7.65 -12.88 -0.93
C ILE A 392 -8.86 -13.32 -1.74
N LYS A 393 -8.76 -14.47 -2.42
CA LYS A 393 -9.89 -15.02 -3.18
C LYS A 393 -11.08 -15.29 -2.26
N ALA A 394 -10.86 -15.88 -1.09
CA ALA A 394 -11.91 -16.13 -0.11
C ALA A 394 -12.52 -14.83 0.45
N VAL A 395 -11.71 -13.81 0.72
CA VAL A 395 -12.20 -12.49 1.15
C VAL A 395 -13.09 -11.88 0.06
N LEU A 396 -12.61 -11.85 -1.19
CA LEU A 396 -13.37 -11.33 -2.34
C LEU A 396 -14.66 -12.12 -2.63
N GLU A 397 -14.67 -13.43 -2.38
CA GLU A 397 -15.87 -14.27 -2.53
C GLU A 397 -16.89 -14.04 -1.39
N SER A 398 -16.42 -13.74 -0.18
CA SER A 398 -17.27 -13.42 0.96
C SER A 398 -17.99 -12.08 0.82
N GLU A 399 -17.40 -11.13 0.09
CA GLU A 399 -17.99 -9.82 -0.23
C GLU A 399 -19.07 -9.86 -1.33
N LYS A 400 -19.09 -10.93 -2.17
CA LYS A 400 -20.06 -11.09 -3.27
C LYS A 400 -21.40 -11.71 -2.83
N LYS A 401 -21.50 -12.16 -1.57
CA LYS A 401 -22.72 -12.70 -0.96
C LYS A 401 -23.33 -11.67 -0.02
#